data_AF-A0A3B8ZAD2-F1
#
_entry.id   AF-A0A3B8ZAD2-F1
#
_cell.length_a   1.000
_cell.length_b   1.000
_cell.length_c   1.000
_cell.angle_alpha   90.00
_cell.angle_beta   90.00
_cell.angle_gamma   90.00
#
_symmetry.space_group_name_H-M   'P 1'
#
loop_
_entity.id
_entity.type
_entity.pdbx_description
1 polymer ?
#
loop_
_entity_poly.entity_id
_entity_poly.type
_entity_poly.pdbx_seq_one_letter_code
_entity_poly.pdbx_strand_id
1 'polypeptide(L)'
;YVLHDQGFMAGYDAATGQELYGKQRLPNGRSFTSSPWAYNGRVFCLNEDGVTFVVKAGDQFELLHTNILAEDDMGMATPAIVGDRLLIRTAARMYCIRQSGL
;
A
#
# COMPACT_ATOMS: atom_id res chain seq x y z
N TYR A 1 11.01 -3.21 1.40
CA TYR A 1 10.22 -2.05 1.85
C TYR A 1 9.67 -2.32 3.22
N VAL A 2 9.72 -1.34 4.11
CA VAL A 2 9.18 -1.42 5.46
C VAL A 2 8.11 -0.35 5.61
N LEU A 3 6.89 -0.78 5.92
CA LEU A 3 5.80 0.10 6.31
C LEU A 3 5.68 0.04 7.83
N HIS A 4 5.75 1.20 8.47
CA HIS A 4 5.52 1.34 9.90
C HIS A 4 4.07 1.72 10.16
N ASP A 5 3.48 1.14 11.20
CA ASP A 5 2.07 1.31 11.59
C ASP A 5 1.66 2.78 11.75
N GLN A 6 2.62 3.65 12.11
CA GLN A 6 2.40 5.09 12.26
C GLN A 6 2.40 5.86 10.93
N GLY A 7 2.47 5.20 9.77
CA GLY A 7 2.42 5.82 8.45
C GLY A 7 3.76 6.38 7.95
N PHE A 8 4.83 5.62 8.18
CA PHE A 8 6.11 5.87 7.54
C PHE A 8 6.49 4.71 6.63
N MET A 9 7.10 5.01 5.49
CA MET A 9 7.68 4.01 4.60
C MET A 9 9.19 4.20 4.52
N ALA A 10 9.94 3.11 4.55
CA ALA A 10 11.39 3.10 4.39
C ALA A 10 11.82 2.03 3.39
N GLY A 11 12.90 2.32 2.67
CA GLY A 11 13.51 1.45 1.67
C GLY A 11 14.85 0.95 2.17
N TYR A 12 15.08 -0.34 2.04
CA TYR A 12 16.35 -0.97 2.38
C TYR A 12 16.77 -1.91 1.27
N ASP A 13 18.08 -1.99 1.03
CA ASP A 13 18.66 -3.04 0.22
C ASP A 13 18.42 -4.38 0.93
N ALA A 14 17.81 -5.32 0.23
CA ALA A 14 17.35 -6.56 0.83
C ALA A 14 18.51 -7.52 1.20
N ALA A 15 19.67 -7.38 0.56
CA ALA A 15 20.83 -8.24 0.80
C ALA A 15 21.70 -7.74 1.95
N THR A 16 21.85 -6.43 2.07
CA THR A 16 22.79 -5.79 3.00
C THR A 16 22.10 -5.14 4.19
N GLY A 17 20.81 -4.84 4.09
CA GLY A 17 20.06 -4.06 5.08
C GLY A 17 20.41 -2.58 5.08
N GLN A 18 21.23 -2.09 4.15
CA GLN A 18 21.53 -0.67 4.03
C GLN A 18 20.29 0.12 3.63
N GLU A 19 20.13 1.32 4.18
CA GLU A 19 19.02 2.20 3.85
C GLU A 19 19.17 2.75 2.42
N LEU A 20 18.17 2.51 1.57
CA LEU A 20 18.05 3.16 0.26
C LEU A 20 17.46 4.56 0.43
N TYR A 21 16.43 4.65 1.27
CA TYR A 21 15.88 5.90 1.78
C TYR A 21 15.25 5.67 3.15
N GLY A 22 15.43 6.64 4.04
CA GLY A 22 14.90 6.59 5.41
C GLY A 22 13.40 6.82 5.47
N LYS A 23 12.88 6.89 6.70
CA LYS A 23 11.45 7.04 6.97
C LYS A 23 10.84 8.25 6.27
N GLN A 24 10.02 7.98 5.25
CA GLN A 24 9.21 8.97 4.55
C GLN A 24 7.77 8.91 5.04
N ARG A 25 7.21 10.06 5.37
CA ARG A 25 5.83 10.18 5.86
C ARG A 25 4.85 9.99 4.70
N LEU A 26 3.92 9.05 4.83
CA LEU A 26 2.74 9.02 3.95
C LEU A 26 1.78 10.15 4.36
N PRO A 27 1.32 11.01 3.42
CA PRO A 27 0.54 12.20 3.74
C PRO A 27 -0.81 11.79 4.33
N ASN A 28 -1.18 12.34 5.49
CA ASN A 28 -2.38 11.95 6.24
C ASN A 28 -2.47 10.44 6.57
N GLY A 29 -1.40 9.66 6.31
CA GLY A 29 -1.35 8.25 6.61
C GLY A 29 -1.18 8.05 8.11
N ARG A 30 -2.28 7.77 8.79
CA ARG A 30 -2.28 7.29 10.18
C ARG A 30 -2.83 5.88 10.19
N SER A 31 -2.33 5.07 11.12
CA SER A 31 -2.78 3.71 11.43
C SER A 31 -2.78 2.75 10.23
N PHE A 32 -1.73 1.94 10.14
CA PHE A 32 -1.62 0.86 9.15
C PHE A 32 -1.58 -0.48 9.88
N THR A 33 -2.60 -1.30 9.66
CA THR A 33 -2.61 -2.72 10.05
C THR A 33 -2.32 -3.64 8.85
N SER A 34 -2.67 -3.21 7.63
CA SER A 34 -2.36 -3.97 6.41
C SER A 34 -0.86 -3.98 6.13
N SER A 35 -0.33 -5.13 5.72
CA SER A 35 1.01 -5.19 5.13
C SER A 35 1.05 -4.47 3.78
N PRO A 36 2.19 -3.89 3.39
CA PRO A 36 2.37 -3.37 2.05
C PRO A 36 2.46 -4.52 1.03
N TRP A 37 2.04 -4.28 -0.20
CA TRP A 37 2.22 -5.23 -1.31
C TRP A 37 2.88 -4.54 -2.51
N ALA A 38 3.52 -5.32 -3.37
CA ALA A 38 4.18 -4.80 -4.56
C ALA A 38 3.60 -5.41 -5.83
N TYR A 39 3.35 -4.59 -6.84
CA TYR A 39 2.86 -5.02 -8.15
C TYR A 39 3.23 -4.00 -9.23
N ASN A 40 3.68 -4.48 -10.39
CA ASN A 40 3.96 -3.67 -11.59
C ASN A 40 4.76 -2.37 -11.31
N GLY A 41 5.94 -2.53 -10.69
CA GLY A 41 6.85 -1.41 -10.41
C GLY A 41 6.36 -0.43 -9.33
N ARG A 42 5.37 -0.83 -8.51
CA ARG A 42 4.78 0.00 -7.45
C ARG A 42 4.68 -0.78 -6.15
N VAL A 43 4.75 -0.04 -5.04
CA VAL A 43 4.48 -0.52 -3.69
C VAL A 43 3.22 0.19 -3.20
N PHE A 44 2.29 -0.57 -2.63
CA PHE A 44 1.00 -0.08 -2.18
C PHE A 44 0.88 -0.26 -0.67
N CYS A 45 0.34 0.76 -0.01
CA CYS A 45 0.11 0.76 1.42
C CYS A 45 -1.34 1.16 1.69
N LEU A 46 -2.16 0.27 2.23
CA LEU A 46 -3.54 0.54 2.62
C LEU A 46 -3.59 0.90 4.11
N ASN A 47 -4.08 2.09 4.44
CA ASN A 47 -4.32 2.47 5.84
C ASN A 47 -5.71 2.04 6.30
N GLU A 48 -5.96 2.18 7.60
CA GLU A 48 -7.23 1.79 8.22
C GLU A 48 -8.43 2.60 7.70
N ASP A 49 -8.23 3.85 7.27
CA ASP A 49 -9.27 4.71 6.68
C ASP A 49 -9.62 4.36 5.22
N GLY A 50 -9.15 3.23 4.69
CA GLY A 50 -9.45 2.82 3.32
C GLY A 50 -8.66 3.57 2.24
N VAL A 51 -7.60 4.30 2.60
CA VAL A 51 -6.74 5.01 1.67
C VAL A 51 -5.55 4.13 1.28
N THR A 52 -5.42 3.85 -0.02
CA THR A 52 -4.26 3.19 -0.60
C THR A 52 -3.28 4.21 -1.16
N PHE A 53 -2.10 4.29 -0.56
CA PHE A 53 -0.96 5.06 -1.04
C PHE A 53 -0.17 4.23 -2.04
N VAL A 54 0.18 4.82 -3.18
CA VAL A 54 0.92 4.12 -4.22
C VAL A 54 2.25 4.81 -4.44
N VAL A 55 3.30 4.09 -4.09
CA VAL A 55 4.68 4.56 -4.13
C VAL A 55 5.40 3.86 -5.28
N LYS A 56 6.25 4.58 -5.98
CA LYS A 56 7.13 3.99 -6.99
C LYS A 56 8.08 2.99 -6.34
N ALA A 57 8.24 1.81 -6.92
CA ALA A 57 9.29 0.90 -6.51
C ALA A 57 10.65 1.41 -7.01
N GLY A 58 11.67 1.40 -6.15
CA GLY A 58 13.00 1.90 -6.47
C GLY A 58 13.82 2.24 -5.23
N ASP A 59 14.97 2.83 -5.49
CA ASP A 59 15.94 3.32 -4.49
C ASP A 59 15.66 4.76 -4.02
N GLN A 60 14.63 5.41 -4.58
CA GLN A 60 14.15 6.73 -4.17
C GLN A 60 12.67 6.67 -3.84
N PHE A 61 12.28 7.40 -2.80
CA PHE A 61 10.87 7.53 -2.45
C PHE A 61 10.17 8.51 -3.39
N GLU A 62 9.08 8.05 -4.00
CA GLU A 62 8.21 8.89 -4.84
C GLU A 62 6.76 8.42 -4.69
N LEU A 63 5.92 9.24 -4.04
CA LEU A 63 4.48 8.99 -3.97
C LEU A 63 3.83 9.34 -5.31
N LEU A 64 3.26 8.35 -5.99
CA LEU A 64 2.70 8.51 -7.33
C LEU A 64 1.23 8.95 -7.29
N HIS A 65 0.43 8.33 -6.41
CA HIS A 65 -1.01 8.61 -6.29
C HIS A 65 -1.59 8.05 -5.00
N THR A 66 -2.79 8.50 -4.65
CA THR A 66 -3.62 7.95 -3.57
C THR A 66 -4.97 7.52 -4.14
N ASN A 67 -5.47 6.38 -3.68
CA ASN A 67 -6.80 5.87 -4.02
C ASN A 67 -7.61 5.74 -2.73
N ILE A 68 -8.89 6.09 -2.76
CA ILE A 68 -9.76 6.07 -1.59
C ILE A 68 -10.90 5.09 -1.88
N LEU A 69 -11.15 4.16 -0.94
CA LEU A 69 -12.33 3.29 -0.96
C LEU A 69 -13.57 4.09 -0.52
N ALA A 70 -14.74 3.45 -0.44
CA ALA A 70 -15.93 4.15 0.06
C ALA A 70 -15.76 4.59 1.53
N GLU A 71 -16.36 5.72 1.89
CA GLU A 71 -16.10 6.44 3.15
C GLU A 71 -16.45 5.66 4.43
N ASP A 72 -17.32 4.66 4.33
CA ASP A 72 -17.76 3.80 5.43
C ASP A 72 -16.94 2.50 5.55
N ASP A 73 -15.85 2.36 4.80
CA ASP A 73 -14.93 1.23 4.91
C ASP A 73 -13.78 1.46 5.88
N MET A 74 -13.40 0.35 6.52
CA MET A 74 -12.16 0.27 7.30
C MET A 74 -11.29 -0.88 6.77
N GLY A 75 -10.07 -0.56 6.34
CA GLY A 75 -9.13 -1.46 5.68
C GLY A 75 -8.03 -1.98 6.61
N MET A 76 -8.24 -3.14 7.25
CA MET A 76 -7.22 -3.75 8.13
C MET A 76 -6.57 -5.01 7.55
N ALA A 77 -7.25 -5.69 6.62
CA ALA A 77 -6.73 -6.92 6.04
C ALA A 77 -5.72 -6.63 4.92
N THR A 78 -4.67 -7.45 4.84
CA THR A 78 -3.72 -7.38 3.72
C THR A 78 -4.42 -7.81 2.42
N PRO A 79 -4.41 -6.99 1.36
CA PRO A 79 -4.97 -7.37 0.06
C PRO A 79 -4.29 -8.61 -0.54
N ALA A 80 -5.07 -9.37 -1.32
CA ALA A 80 -4.58 -10.56 -2.00
C ALA A 80 -4.64 -10.38 -3.52
N ILE A 81 -3.59 -10.78 -4.23
CA ILE A 81 -3.57 -10.83 -5.69
C ILE A 81 -3.89 -12.26 -6.13
N VAL A 82 -4.92 -12.45 -6.95
CA VAL A 82 -5.35 -13.75 -7.48
C VAL A 82 -5.60 -13.61 -8.98
N GLY A 83 -4.68 -14.14 -9.79
CA GLY A 83 -4.71 -13.96 -11.24
C GLY A 83 -4.59 -12.49 -11.63
N ASP A 84 -5.60 -11.98 -12.34
CA ASP A 84 -5.71 -10.58 -12.79
C ASP A 84 -6.46 -9.67 -11.80
N ARG A 85 -6.74 -10.16 -10.58
CA ARG A 85 -7.59 -9.49 -9.60
C ARG A 85 -6.84 -9.14 -8.33
N LEU A 86 -7.13 -7.97 -7.80
CA LEU A 86 -6.82 -7.55 -6.45
C LEU A 86 -8.09 -7.68 -5.58
N LEU A 87 -8.00 -8.46 -4.53
CA LEU A 87 -9.05 -8.62 -3.53
C LEU A 87 -8.71 -7.79 -2.30
N ILE A 88 -9.62 -6.89 -1.91
CA ILE A 88 -9.48 -6.08 -0.69
C ILE A 88 -10.67 -6.38 0.21
N ARG A 89 -10.39 -6.96 1.37
CA ARG A 89 -11.40 -7.17 2.42
C ARG A 89 -11.38 -6.01 3.39
N THR A 90 -12.51 -5.33 3.55
CA THR A 90 -12.71 -4.29 4.57
C THR A 90 -13.62 -4.80 5.67
N ALA A 91 -13.92 -3.94 6.65
CA ALA A 91 -14.94 -4.23 7.66
C ALA A 91 -16.36 -4.37 7.07
N ALA A 92 -16.68 -3.67 5.98
CA ALA A 92 -18.04 -3.64 5.43
C ALA A 92 -18.22 -4.46 4.14
N ARG A 93 -17.16 -4.68 3.33
CA ARG A 93 -17.28 -5.32 2.02
C ARG A 93 -16.00 -6.02 1.53
N MET A 94 -16.14 -6.71 0.40
CA MET A 94 -15.03 -7.31 -0.35
C MET A 94 -14.99 -6.66 -1.74
N TYR A 95 -13.90 -5.97 -2.06
CA TYR A 95 -13.63 -5.46 -3.39
C TYR A 95 -12.95 -6.51 -4.26
N CYS A 96 -13.30 -6.56 -5.53
CA CYS A 96 -12.59 -7.29 -6.57
C CYS A 96 -12.22 -6.33 -7.69
N ILE A 97 -11.01 -5.78 -7.62
CA ILE A 97 -10.51 -4.80 -8.58
C ILE A 97 -9.72 -5.55 -9.66
N ARG A 98 -9.98 -5.21 -10.92
CA ARG A 98 -9.20 -5.67 -12.08
C ARG A 98 -9.20 -4.57 -13.13
N GLN A 99 -8.27 -4.65 -14.06
CA GLN A 99 -8.37 -3.82 -15.27
C GLN A 99 -9.61 -4.26 -16.05
N SER A 100 -10.50 -3.32 -16.37
CA SER A 100 -11.56 -3.58 -17.34
C SER A 100 -10.90 -3.94 -18.67
N GLY A 101 -11.25 -5.11 -19.21
CA GLY A 101 -10.74 -5.52 -20.52
C GLY A 101 -11.12 -4.49 -21.57
N LEU A 102 -10.19 -4.22 -22.49
CA LEU A 102 -10.51 -3.69 -23.82
C LEU A 102 -11.13 -4.81 -24.66
#